data_AF-A0A841VKX5-F1
#
_entry.id   AF-A0A841VKX5-F1
#
_cell.length_a   1.000
_cell.length_b   1.000
_cell.length_c   1.000
_cell.angle_alpha   90.00
_cell.angle_beta   90.00
_cell.angle_gamma   90.00
#
_symmetry.space_group_name_H-M   'P 1'
#
loop_
_entity.id
_entity.type
_entity.pdbx_description
1 polymer ?
#
loop_
_entity_poly.entity_id
_entity_poly.type
_entity_poly.pdbx_seq_one_letter_code
_entity_poly.pdbx_strand_id
1 'polypeptide(L)'
;MSSTKGELIEQKLTEITQKFGCPKQIIADRGSDIQRGIKLYQQNHTDVIYTYDVTHAMALLLKHELISCEKYQSFIQQCSQCRKQLQQTELSFLAPPSQRSQCRYFNVEKLLEWADNLLNSPLDILTDLVPNIEPEILLTKLKQKLGWLASYQDSLSNWKQMVQMTRTVETQIKLEGLNQESFSIIQQYLTVEVDFPQGFAQKILGYLTGEISQMKSEQTLLATSDVLESLFGKYKQFSSRSPFKQISQIFLSICLSTMNLTTTLVKEALETVRFLDVEDWAAQVFGQSMLSKRRILFSATTDDTETA
;
A
#
# COMPACT_ATOMS: atom_id res chain seq x y z
N MET A 1 -3.41 2.16 32.54
CA MET A 1 -3.23 0.75 32.13
C MET A 1 -2.00 0.68 31.25
N SER A 2 -0.92 0.05 31.72
CA SER A 2 0.32 -0.13 30.97
C SER A 2 0.03 -0.98 29.73
N SER A 3 0.21 -0.43 28.53
CA SER A 3 0.06 -1.21 27.29
C SER A 3 1.20 -2.21 27.20
N THR A 4 0.96 -3.44 27.69
CA THR A 4 1.89 -4.59 27.70
C THR A 4 2.37 -5.01 26.31
N LYS A 5 1.78 -4.42 25.26
CA LYS A 5 2.13 -4.69 23.87
C LYS A 5 3.43 -4.02 23.45
N GLY A 6 3.77 -2.86 24.04
CA GLY A 6 5.03 -2.19 23.74
C GLY A 6 6.23 -2.99 24.27
N GLU A 7 6.13 -3.50 25.49
CA GLU A 7 7.14 -4.37 26.09
C GLU A 7 7.27 -5.69 25.32
N LEU A 8 6.17 -6.26 24.84
CA LEU A 8 6.22 -7.45 23.98
C LEU A 8 6.99 -7.18 22.67
N ILE A 9 6.81 -6.00 22.07
CA ILE A 9 7.53 -5.62 20.86
C ILE A 9 9.03 -5.45 21.14
N GLU A 10 9.40 -4.80 22.25
CA GLU A 10 10.80 -4.71 22.69
C GLU A 10 11.40 -6.11 22.89
N GLN A 11 10.71 -7.00 23.60
CA GLN A 11 11.15 -8.37 23.81
C GLN A 11 11.40 -9.09 22.48
N LYS A 12 10.51 -8.93 21.50
CA LYS A 12 10.67 -9.53 20.17
C LYS A 12 11.85 -8.93 19.39
N LEU A 13 12.10 -7.63 19.48
CA LEU A 13 13.28 -7.01 18.90
C LEU A 13 14.57 -7.53 19.55
N THR A 14 14.55 -7.75 20.86
CA THR A 14 15.67 -8.33 21.60
C THR A 14 15.92 -9.80 21.21
N GLU A 15 14.87 -10.62 21.05
CA GLU A 15 14.98 -11.99 20.52
C GLU A 15 15.59 -12.01 19.10
N ILE A 16 15.17 -11.09 18.23
CA ILE A 16 15.72 -10.94 16.86
C ILE A 16 17.20 -10.55 16.94
N THR A 17 17.55 -9.63 17.83
CA THR A 17 18.93 -9.14 18.03
C THR A 17 19.86 -10.25 18.47
N GLN A 18 19.41 -11.11 19.39
CA GLN A 18 20.19 -12.26 19.85
C GLN A 18 20.47 -13.26 18.73
N LYS A 19 19.54 -13.39 17.77
CA LYS A 19 19.65 -14.37 16.68
C LYS A 19 20.42 -13.83 15.47
N PHE A 20 20.28 -12.55 15.15
CA PHE A 20 20.76 -11.98 13.89
C PHE A 20 21.70 -10.78 14.05
N GLY A 21 21.94 -10.34 15.29
CA GLY A 21 22.70 -9.12 15.59
C GLY A 21 21.83 -7.86 15.65
N CYS A 22 22.43 -6.77 16.14
CA CYS A 22 21.74 -5.48 16.31
C CYS A 22 21.49 -4.82 14.95
N PRO A 23 20.25 -4.44 14.60
CA PRO A 23 19.95 -3.76 13.35
C PRO A 23 20.55 -2.35 13.35
N LYS A 24 20.92 -1.85 12.17
CA LYS A 24 21.31 -0.44 12.01
C LYS A 24 20.11 0.50 12.02
N GLN A 25 18.98 0.01 11.53
CA GLN A 25 17.78 0.80 11.33
C GLN A 25 16.53 -0.07 11.56
N ILE A 26 15.48 0.53 12.11
CA ILE A 26 14.13 -0.01 12.18
C ILE A 26 13.22 0.94 11.41
N ILE A 27 12.42 0.39 10.48
CA ILE A 27 11.40 1.13 9.73
C ILE A 27 10.06 0.61 10.19
N ALA A 28 9.17 1.51 10.64
CA ALA A 28 7.83 1.11 11.03
C ALA A 28 6.86 2.28 10.94
N ASP A 29 5.56 1.98 11.01
CA ASP A 29 4.56 3.01 11.25
C ASP A 29 4.67 3.59 12.68
N ARG A 30 3.89 4.64 12.97
CA ARG A 30 3.79 5.26 14.30
C ARG A 30 2.63 4.69 15.13
N GLY A 31 2.30 3.41 14.97
CA GLY A 31 1.39 2.72 15.87
C GLY A 31 1.87 2.88 17.32
N SER A 32 0.99 3.25 18.26
CA SER A 32 1.40 3.62 19.62
C SER A 32 2.21 2.54 20.34
N ASP A 33 1.84 1.27 20.15
CA ASP A 33 2.52 0.12 20.74
C ASP A 33 3.88 -0.13 20.08
N ILE A 34 3.96 -0.03 18.75
CA ILE A 34 5.19 -0.18 17.97
C ILE A 34 6.20 0.92 18.33
N GLN A 35 5.75 2.17 18.35
CA GLN A 35 6.57 3.31 18.71
C GLN A 35 7.10 3.17 20.15
N ARG A 36 6.26 2.71 21.10
CA ARG A 36 6.69 2.45 22.47
C ARG A 36 7.76 1.36 22.53
N GLY A 37 7.52 0.22 21.86
CA GLY A 37 8.46 -0.90 21.86
C GLY A 37 9.82 -0.53 21.24
N ILE A 38 9.82 0.19 20.12
CA ILE A 38 11.06 0.67 19.47
C ILE A 38 11.79 1.65 20.39
N LYS A 39 11.09 2.58 21.04
CA LYS A 39 11.71 3.52 21.99
C LYS A 39 12.33 2.80 23.19
N LEU A 40 11.67 1.79 23.74
CA LEU A 40 12.22 0.97 24.82
C LEU A 40 13.47 0.23 24.35
N TYR A 41 13.43 -0.37 23.16
CA TYR A 41 14.57 -1.04 22.56
C TYR A 41 15.78 -0.10 22.33
N GLN A 42 15.55 1.13 21.86
CA GLN A 42 16.59 2.15 21.65
C GLN A 42 17.27 2.60 22.96
N GLN A 43 16.67 2.39 24.14
CA GLN A 43 17.33 2.70 25.41
C GLN A 43 18.57 1.84 25.64
N ASN A 44 18.53 0.58 25.17
CA ASN A 44 19.65 -0.36 25.25
C ASN A 44 20.51 -0.38 23.97
N HIS A 45 19.98 0.18 22.87
CA HIS A 45 20.62 0.21 21.55
C HIS A 45 20.55 1.60 20.92
N THR A 46 21.29 2.55 21.49
CA THR A 46 21.24 3.98 21.12
C THR A 46 21.74 4.29 19.70
N ASP A 47 22.45 3.36 19.08
CA ASP A 47 22.90 3.46 17.70
C ASP A 47 21.84 3.06 16.66
N VAL A 48 20.72 2.48 17.08
CA VAL A 48 19.64 2.05 16.18
C VAL A 48 18.82 3.26 15.76
N ILE A 49 18.74 3.49 14.46
CA ILE A 49 17.94 4.56 13.87
C ILE A 49 16.50 4.07 13.73
N TYR A 50 15.51 4.86 14.17
CA TYR A 50 14.10 4.58 13.92
C TYR A 50 13.57 5.55 12.87
N THR A 51 13.11 5.02 11.74
CA THR A 51 12.54 5.83 10.67
C THR A 51 11.07 5.55 10.53
N TYR A 52 10.26 6.61 10.52
CA TYR A 52 8.84 6.48 10.24
C TYR A 52 8.62 6.21 8.75
N ASP A 53 7.80 5.20 8.44
CA ASP A 53 7.48 4.85 7.06
C ASP A 53 6.86 6.04 6.30
N VAL A 54 7.50 6.44 5.20
CA VAL A 54 7.13 7.62 4.39
C VAL A 54 5.76 7.48 3.75
N THR A 55 5.37 6.28 3.34
CA THR A 55 4.08 6.03 2.69
C THR A 55 2.94 6.13 3.70
N HIS A 56 3.16 5.64 4.92
CA HIS A 56 2.25 5.91 6.04
C HIS A 56 2.24 7.37 6.46
N ALA A 57 3.39 8.04 6.51
CA ALA A 57 3.51 9.44 6.88
C ALA A 57 2.72 10.34 5.91
N MET A 58 2.92 10.17 4.61
CA MET A 58 2.22 10.92 3.57
C MET A 58 0.72 10.67 3.58
N ALA A 59 0.29 9.40 3.70
CA ALA A 59 -1.12 9.07 3.81
C ALA A 59 -1.77 9.69 5.06
N LEU A 60 -1.05 9.75 6.18
CA LEU A 60 -1.52 10.37 7.41
C LEU A 60 -1.62 11.90 7.29
N LEU A 61 -0.65 12.55 6.65
CA LEU A 61 -0.69 13.98 6.38
C LEU A 61 -1.90 14.33 5.49
N LEU A 62 -2.09 13.61 4.38
CA LEU A 62 -3.27 13.77 3.52
C LEU A 62 -4.56 13.56 4.31
N LYS A 63 -4.60 12.51 5.14
CA LYS A 63 -5.76 12.22 5.99
C LYS A 63 -6.11 13.40 6.89
N HIS A 64 -5.13 13.97 7.59
CA HIS A 64 -5.36 15.09 8.49
C HIS A 64 -5.90 16.31 7.75
N GLU A 65 -5.32 16.65 6.60
CA GLU A 65 -5.74 17.78 5.78
C GLU A 65 -7.17 17.61 5.25
N LEU A 66 -7.46 16.45 4.67
CA LEU A 66 -8.72 16.17 4.00
C LEU A 66 -9.88 15.89 4.97
N ILE A 67 -9.60 15.32 6.16
CA ILE A 67 -10.64 15.14 7.20
C ILE A 67 -11.13 16.49 7.71
N SER A 68 -10.22 17.45 7.94
CA SER A 68 -10.61 18.79 8.39
C SER A 68 -11.30 19.62 7.31
N CYS A 69 -11.23 19.22 6.03
CA CYS A 69 -11.82 19.95 4.93
C CYS A 69 -13.30 19.59 4.74
N GLU A 70 -14.20 20.47 5.17
CA GLU A 70 -15.66 20.29 5.01
C GLU A 70 -16.06 20.06 3.54
N LYS A 71 -15.45 20.82 2.62
CA LYS A 71 -15.72 20.69 1.18
C LYS A 71 -15.30 19.31 0.65
N TYR A 72 -14.21 18.73 1.16
CA TYR A 72 -13.82 17.37 0.81
C TYR A 72 -14.79 16.34 1.40
N GLN A 73 -15.25 16.51 2.63
CA GLN A 73 -16.24 15.60 3.23
C GLN A 73 -17.56 15.61 2.45
N SER A 74 -18.02 16.80 2.06
CA SER A 74 -19.18 16.96 1.18
C SER A 74 -18.98 16.28 -0.17
N PHE A 75 -17.81 16.42 -0.79
CA PHE A 75 -17.46 15.72 -2.03
C PHE A 75 -17.54 14.19 -1.89
N ILE A 76 -16.99 13.62 -0.82
CA ILE A 76 -17.04 12.17 -0.56
C ILE A 76 -18.48 11.67 -0.36
N GLN A 77 -19.33 12.46 0.30
CA GLN A 77 -20.73 12.16 0.48
C GLN A 77 -21.46 12.17 -0.86
N GLN A 78 -21.24 13.19 -1.70
CA GLN A 78 -21.80 13.28 -3.05
C GLN A 78 -21.36 12.11 -3.92
N CYS A 79 -20.09 11.73 -3.91
CA CYS A 79 -19.60 10.53 -4.59
C CYS A 79 -20.33 9.25 -4.12
N SER A 80 -20.54 9.10 -2.82
CA SER A 80 -21.23 7.92 -2.26
C SER A 80 -22.70 7.87 -2.67
N GLN A 81 -23.38 9.02 -2.70
CA GLN A 81 -24.76 9.13 -3.16
C GLN A 81 -24.89 8.92 -4.68
N CYS A 82 -24.01 9.55 -5.45
CA CYS A 82 -23.94 9.44 -6.90
C CYS A 82 -23.76 7.98 -7.33
N ARG A 83 -22.86 7.23 -6.68
CA ARG A 83 -22.70 5.80 -6.95
C ARG A 83 -24.00 5.03 -6.78
N LYS A 84 -24.75 5.27 -5.69
CA LYS A 84 -26.05 4.62 -5.44
C LYS A 84 -27.09 4.99 -6.50
N GLN A 85 -27.11 6.26 -6.93
CA GLN A 85 -28.06 6.76 -7.93
C GLN A 85 -27.77 6.30 -9.36
N LEU A 86 -26.51 6.01 -9.67
CA LEU A 86 -26.08 5.49 -10.98
C LEU A 86 -26.12 3.97 -11.03
N GLN A 87 -26.12 3.29 -9.88
CA GLN A 87 -26.23 1.85 -9.80
C GLN A 87 -27.51 1.38 -10.48
N GLN A 88 -27.41 0.34 -11.32
CA GLN A 88 -28.54 -0.24 -12.08
C GLN A 88 -29.22 0.76 -13.06
N THR A 89 -28.50 1.78 -13.51
CA THR A 89 -28.96 2.69 -14.59
C THR A 89 -28.06 2.55 -15.82
N GLU A 90 -28.48 3.11 -16.96
CA GLU A 90 -27.69 3.13 -18.20
C GLU A 90 -26.39 3.93 -18.06
N LEU A 91 -26.32 4.82 -17.06
CA LEU A 91 -25.14 5.64 -16.74
C LEU A 91 -24.23 4.99 -15.68
N SER A 92 -24.40 3.70 -15.35
CA SER A 92 -23.63 3.04 -14.29
C SER A 92 -22.12 3.03 -14.52
N PHE A 93 -21.68 3.09 -15.78
CA PHE A 93 -20.26 3.16 -16.14
C PHE A 93 -19.58 4.48 -15.72
N LEU A 94 -20.36 5.53 -15.46
CA LEU A 94 -19.87 6.82 -14.96
C LEU A 94 -19.73 6.86 -13.43
N ALA A 95 -20.11 5.79 -12.73
CA ALA A 95 -20.16 5.78 -11.28
C ALA A 95 -18.76 5.99 -10.64
N PRO A 96 -18.67 6.76 -9.55
CA PRO A 96 -17.40 6.97 -8.87
C PRO A 96 -16.78 5.65 -8.37
N PRO A 97 -15.44 5.50 -8.35
CA PRO A 97 -14.77 4.28 -7.88
C PRO A 97 -14.94 4.05 -6.37
N SER A 98 -15.16 2.79 -5.97
CA SER A 98 -15.37 2.44 -4.56
C SER A 98 -14.15 2.79 -3.69
N GLN A 99 -14.37 3.47 -2.57
CA GLN A 99 -13.34 3.71 -1.58
C GLN A 99 -13.43 2.67 -0.46
N ARG A 100 -12.36 1.90 -0.23
CA ARG A 100 -12.24 1.04 0.95
C ARG A 100 -11.92 1.92 2.17
N SER A 101 -12.67 1.76 3.26
CA SER A 101 -12.55 2.59 4.47
C SER A 101 -11.13 2.64 5.05
N GLN A 102 -10.43 1.51 5.07
CA GLN A 102 -9.08 1.39 5.66
C GLN A 102 -7.96 1.99 4.79
N CYS A 103 -8.09 1.97 3.47
CA CYS A 103 -7.02 2.37 2.53
C CYS A 103 -7.35 3.67 1.76
N ARG A 104 -8.37 4.41 2.20
CA ARG A 104 -8.93 5.52 1.42
C ARG A 104 -7.92 6.63 1.15
N TYR A 105 -7.03 6.91 2.09
CA TYR A 105 -6.01 7.96 1.96
C TYR A 105 -4.77 7.51 1.17
N PHE A 106 -4.55 6.19 1.05
CA PHE A 106 -3.54 5.64 0.14
C PHE A 106 -3.99 5.70 -1.32
N ASN A 107 -5.30 5.77 -1.59
CA ASN A 107 -5.87 5.69 -2.94
C ASN A 107 -6.76 6.90 -3.27
N VAL A 108 -6.43 8.09 -2.74
CA VAL A 108 -7.21 9.32 -3.00
C VAL A 108 -7.20 9.66 -4.49
N GLU A 109 -6.04 9.48 -5.15
CA GLU A 109 -5.81 9.73 -6.58
C GLU A 109 -6.92 9.17 -7.46
N LYS A 110 -7.31 7.90 -7.28
CA LYS A 110 -8.30 7.22 -8.11
C LYS A 110 -9.65 7.94 -8.13
N LEU A 111 -10.07 8.50 -7.00
CA LEU A 111 -11.33 9.24 -6.93
C LEU A 111 -11.20 10.64 -7.54
N LEU A 112 -10.05 11.30 -7.34
CA LEU A 112 -9.80 12.61 -7.91
C LEU A 112 -9.63 12.55 -9.43
N GLU A 113 -8.92 11.54 -9.94
CA GLU A 113 -8.78 11.25 -11.37
C GLU A 113 -10.12 10.93 -12.00
N TRP A 114 -10.97 10.12 -11.36
CA TRP A 114 -12.33 9.90 -11.84
C TRP A 114 -13.10 11.22 -12.00
N ALA A 115 -13.04 12.08 -10.97
CA ALA A 115 -13.74 13.36 -10.99
C ALA A 115 -13.22 14.28 -12.10
N ASP A 116 -11.90 14.39 -12.22
CA ASP A 116 -11.25 15.23 -13.21
C ASP A 116 -11.47 14.72 -14.64
N ASN A 117 -11.33 13.41 -14.86
CA ASN A 117 -11.63 12.79 -16.16
C ASN A 117 -13.08 13.03 -16.56
N LEU A 118 -14.02 12.92 -15.62
CA LEU A 118 -15.44 13.12 -15.91
C LEU A 118 -15.78 14.57 -16.23
N LEU A 119 -15.16 15.55 -15.54
CA LEU A 119 -15.31 16.98 -15.85
C LEU A 119 -14.78 17.34 -17.24
N ASN A 120 -13.73 16.66 -17.68
CA ASN A 120 -13.07 16.89 -18.97
C ASN A 120 -13.53 15.93 -20.09
N SER A 121 -14.51 15.06 -19.82
CA SER A 121 -14.99 14.08 -20.79
C SER A 121 -15.82 14.75 -21.90
N PRO A 122 -15.49 14.53 -23.18
CA PRO A 122 -16.26 15.06 -24.30
C PRO A 122 -17.70 14.52 -24.35
N LEU A 123 -18.68 15.40 -24.60
CA LEU A 123 -20.10 15.03 -24.60
C LEU A 123 -20.51 14.17 -25.80
N ASP A 124 -19.82 14.33 -26.94
CA ASP A 124 -19.95 13.49 -28.13
C ASP A 124 -19.62 12.02 -27.83
N ILE A 125 -18.48 11.76 -27.19
CA ILE A 125 -18.10 10.39 -26.77
C ILE A 125 -19.15 9.81 -25.81
N LEU A 126 -19.65 10.60 -24.86
CA LEU A 126 -20.69 10.14 -23.94
C LEU A 126 -21.98 9.80 -24.67
N THR A 127 -22.33 10.54 -25.72
CA THR A 127 -23.53 10.30 -26.53
C THR A 127 -23.40 8.99 -27.30
N ASP A 128 -22.24 8.74 -27.90
CA ASP A 128 -21.95 7.49 -28.65
C ASP A 128 -22.01 6.24 -27.77
N LEU A 129 -21.68 6.36 -26.48
CA LEU A 129 -21.72 5.25 -25.51
C LEU A 129 -23.13 4.87 -25.05
N VAL A 130 -24.12 5.76 -25.24
CA VAL A 130 -25.53 5.52 -24.89
C VAL A 130 -26.46 5.89 -26.06
N PRO A 131 -26.37 5.21 -27.21
CA PRO A 131 -27.05 5.59 -28.46
C PRO A 131 -28.58 5.51 -28.37
N ASN A 132 -29.11 4.82 -27.36
CA ASN A 132 -30.55 4.64 -27.16
C ASN A 132 -31.20 5.78 -26.35
N ILE A 133 -30.46 6.83 -26.01
CA ILE A 133 -30.95 7.98 -25.26
C ILE A 133 -30.81 9.23 -26.12
N GLU A 134 -31.90 9.96 -26.31
CA GLU A 134 -31.85 11.23 -27.04
C GLU A 134 -30.88 12.22 -26.36
N PRO A 135 -30.06 12.98 -27.12
CA PRO A 135 -29.02 13.85 -26.56
C PRO A 135 -29.52 14.85 -25.51
N GLU A 136 -30.71 15.43 -25.69
CA GLU A 136 -31.28 16.38 -24.74
C GLU A 136 -31.67 15.73 -23.41
N ILE A 137 -32.23 14.51 -23.48
CA ILE A 137 -32.58 13.70 -22.31
C ILE A 137 -31.30 13.27 -21.58
N LEU A 138 -30.26 12.86 -22.34
CA LEU A 138 -28.96 12.51 -21.79
C LEU A 138 -28.34 13.69 -21.04
N LEU A 139 -28.30 14.87 -21.65
CA LEU A 139 -27.75 16.08 -21.02
C LEU A 139 -28.49 16.42 -19.72
N THR A 140 -29.81 16.26 -19.71
CA THR A 140 -30.63 16.49 -18.52
C THR A 140 -30.29 15.48 -17.41
N LYS A 141 -30.20 14.18 -17.74
CA LYS A 141 -29.79 13.13 -16.80
C LYS A 141 -28.39 13.36 -16.24
N LEU A 142 -27.43 13.76 -17.09
CA LEU A 142 -26.05 14.07 -16.68
C LEU A 142 -26.01 15.27 -15.73
N LYS A 143 -26.66 16.38 -16.08
CA LYS A 143 -26.75 17.57 -15.20
C LYS A 143 -27.39 17.21 -13.85
N GLN A 144 -28.46 16.42 -13.85
CA GLN A 144 -29.15 16.03 -12.62
C GLN A 144 -28.30 15.13 -11.71
N LYS A 145 -27.60 14.14 -12.27
CA LYS A 145 -26.86 13.13 -11.49
C LYS A 145 -25.39 13.47 -11.22
N LEU A 146 -24.78 14.31 -12.05
CA LEU A 146 -23.34 14.61 -12.05
C LEU A 146 -23.03 16.11 -12.03
N GLY A 147 -24.01 16.99 -12.27
CA GLY A 147 -23.77 18.45 -12.33
C GLY A 147 -23.22 19.06 -11.04
N TRP A 148 -23.40 18.39 -9.91
CA TRP A 148 -22.80 18.78 -8.63
C TRP A 148 -21.26 18.81 -8.69
N LEU A 149 -20.63 18.03 -9.57
CA LEU A 149 -19.19 17.89 -9.66
C LEU A 149 -18.48 19.20 -10.03
N ALA A 150 -19.13 20.03 -10.85
CA ALA A 150 -18.61 21.33 -11.26
C ALA A 150 -18.29 22.25 -10.07
N SER A 151 -19.05 22.16 -8.97
CA SER A 151 -18.81 22.95 -7.75
C SER A 151 -17.51 22.61 -7.01
N TYR A 152 -16.86 21.50 -7.39
CA TYR A 152 -15.62 21.02 -6.81
C TYR A 152 -14.41 21.22 -7.72
N GLN A 153 -14.55 21.72 -8.95
CA GLN A 153 -13.47 21.83 -9.93
C GLN A 153 -12.20 22.50 -9.37
N ASP A 154 -12.33 23.68 -8.76
CA ASP A 154 -11.19 24.39 -8.17
C ASP A 154 -10.56 23.61 -7.00
N SER A 155 -11.41 22.93 -6.21
CA SER A 155 -10.97 22.15 -5.05
C SER A 155 -10.27 20.85 -5.46
N LEU A 156 -10.70 20.23 -6.57
CA LEU A 156 -10.05 19.06 -7.16
C LEU A 156 -8.62 19.39 -7.55
N SER A 157 -8.37 20.57 -8.13
CA SER A 157 -7.01 21.03 -8.46
C SER A 157 -6.11 21.04 -7.22
N ASN A 158 -6.56 21.67 -6.14
CA ASN A 158 -5.82 21.73 -4.88
C ASN A 158 -5.58 20.34 -4.27
N TRP A 159 -6.59 19.46 -4.28
CA TRP A 159 -6.46 18.10 -3.75
C TRP A 159 -5.51 17.24 -4.60
N LYS A 160 -5.55 17.39 -5.93
CA LYS A 160 -4.61 16.73 -6.84
C LYS A 160 -3.17 17.20 -6.60
N GLN A 161 -2.96 18.50 -6.40
CA GLN A 161 -1.63 19.03 -6.06
C GLN A 161 -1.10 18.44 -4.75
N MET A 162 -1.92 18.35 -3.70
CA MET A 162 -1.50 17.70 -2.44
C MET A 162 -1.11 16.24 -2.64
N VAL A 163 -1.91 15.47 -3.39
CA VAL A 163 -1.59 14.08 -3.72
C VAL A 163 -0.30 14.01 -4.52
N GLN A 164 -0.13 14.86 -5.55
CA GLN A 164 1.08 14.91 -6.35
C GLN A 164 2.33 15.17 -5.49
N MET A 165 2.28 16.13 -4.56
CA MET A 165 3.40 16.39 -3.64
C MET A 165 3.79 15.14 -2.86
N THR A 166 2.80 14.45 -2.27
CA THR A 166 3.09 13.22 -1.52
C THR A 166 3.68 12.13 -2.40
N ARG A 167 3.21 11.96 -3.64
CA ARG A 167 3.70 10.95 -4.57
C ARG A 167 5.10 11.25 -5.08
N THR A 168 5.42 12.52 -5.33
CA THR A 168 6.77 12.96 -5.70
C THR A 168 7.75 12.63 -4.57
N VAL A 169 7.39 12.99 -3.33
CA VAL A 169 8.22 12.70 -2.13
C VAL A 169 8.41 11.20 -1.94
N GLU A 170 7.33 10.41 -2.00
CA GLU A 170 7.40 8.96 -1.88
C GLU A 170 8.28 8.36 -2.99
N THR A 171 8.12 8.79 -4.24
CA THR A 171 8.87 8.25 -5.38
C THR A 171 10.37 8.53 -5.23
N GLN A 172 10.74 9.78 -4.93
CA GLN A 172 12.14 10.18 -4.76
C GLN A 172 12.82 9.34 -3.66
N ILE A 173 12.20 9.30 -2.48
CA ILE A 173 12.80 8.63 -1.31
C ILE A 173 12.79 7.10 -1.47
N LYS A 174 11.82 6.53 -2.19
CA LYS A 174 11.79 5.09 -2.49
C LYS A 174 12.93 4.66 -3.41
N LEU A 175 13.35 5.53 -4.33
CA LEU A 175 14.40 5.24 -5.30
C LEU A 175 15.80 5.51 -4.74
N GLU A 176 15.99 6.65 -4.08
CA GLU A 176 17.31 7.11 -3.65
C GLU A 176 17.60 6.89 -2.16
N GLY A 177 16.57 6.50 -1.39
CA GLY A 177 16.60 6.57 0.07
C GLY A 177 16.48 8.01 0.57
N LEU A 178 16.44 8.17 1.89
CA LEU A 178 16.49 9.48 2.53
C LEU A 178 17.94 9.83 2.86
N ASN A 179 18.47 10.85 2.20
CA ASN A 179 19.82 11.39 2.37
C ASN A 179 19.79 12.92 2.16
N GLN A 180 20.95 13.60 2.30
CA GLN A 180 21.02 15.06 2.16
C GLN A 180 20.68 15.56 0.75
N GLU A 181 21.03 14.79 -0.29
CA GLU A 181 20.78 15.14 -1.69
C GLU A 181 19.29 15.04 -2.03
N SER A 182 18.68 13.87 -1.80
CA SER A 182 17.24 13.64 -1.97
C SER A 182 16.41 14.62 -1.14
N PHE A 183 16.83 14.95 0.09
CA PHE A 183 16.17 15.98 0.89
C PHE A 183 16.25 17.36 0.24
N SER A 184 17.41 17.77 -0.28
CA SER A 184 17.60 19.07 -0.94
C SER A 184 16.74 19.19 -2.20
N ILE A 185 16.67 18.13 -3.01
CA ILE A 185 15.81 18.06 -4.20
C ILE A 185 14.34 18.22 -3.81
N ILE A 186 13.88 17.48 -2.81
CA ILE A 186 12.49 17.54 -2.34
C ILE A 186 12.19 18.90 -1.73
N GLN A 187 13.13 19.48 -0.99
CA GLN A 187 12.98 20.80 -0.41
C GLN A 187 12.82 21.87 -1.49
N GLN A 188 13.66 21.83 -2.53
CA GLN A 188 13.54 22.74 -3.67
C GLN A 188 12.18 22.59 -4.36
N TYR A 189 11.76 21.37 -4.67
CA TYR A 189 10.45 21.08 -5.25
C TYR A 189 9.30 21.67 -4.41
N LEU A 190 9.29 21.40 -3.10
CA LEU A 190 8.22 21.82 -2.19
C LEU A 190 8.20 23.33 -1.89
N THR A 191 9.29 24.06 -2.13
CA THR A 191 9.41 25.49 -1.81
C THR A 191 9.35 26.40 -3.04
N VAL A 192 9.82 25.93 -4.20
CA VAL A 192 9.95 26.74 -5.41
C VAL A 192 8.97 26.34 -6.50
N GLU A 193 8.72 25.04 -6.68
CA GLU A 193 7.93 24.53 -7.80
C GLU A 193 6.44 24.36 -7.47
N VAL A 194 6.10 24.42 -6.19
CA VAL A 194 4.74 24.25 -5.69
C VAL A 194 4.10 25.60 -5.40
N ASP A 195 3.12 25.99 -6.22
CA ASP A 195 2.37 27.25 -6.03
C ASP A 195 1.39 27.18 -4.84
N PHE A 196 0.78 26.02 -4.57
CA PHE A 196 -0.19 25.80 -3.49
C PHE A 196 -0.39 24.28 -3.27
N PRO A 197 -0.83 23.79 -2.09
CA PRO A 197 -0.95 24.46 -0.79
C PRO A 197 0.36 24.49 0.02
N GLN A 198 0.88 25.71 0.26
CA GLN A 198 2.12 25.93 1.02
C GLN A 198 2.08 25.36 2.45
N GLY A 199 0.93 25.46 3.14
CA GLY A 199 0.78 24.91 4.49
C GLY A 199 0.92 23.38 4.53
N PHE A 200 0.53 22.69 3.47
CA PHE A 200 0.69 21.24 3.35
C PHE A 200 2.15 20.86 3.04
N ALA A 201 2.79 21.60 2.12
CA ALA A 201 4.21 21.44 1.81
C ALA A 201 5.09 21.58 3.07
N GLN A 202 4.80 22.57 3.93
CA GLN A 202 5.51 22.74 5.20
C GLN A 202 5.34 21.56 6.17
N LYS A 203 4.18 20.89 6.18
CA LYS A 203 3.97 19.68 7.00
C LYS A 203 4.82 18.51 6.49
N ILE A 204 4.95 18.36 5.17
CA ILE A 204 5.83 17.36 4.56
C ILE A 204 7.30 17.67 4.91
N LEU A 205 7.73 18.92 4.76
CA LEU A 205 9.08 19.35 5.13
C LEU A 205 9.38 19.13 6.62
N GLY A 206 8.40 19.40 7.49
CA GLY A 206 8.53 19.14 8.92
C GLY A 206 8.73 17.67 9.24
N TYR A 207 8.01 16.77 8.56
CA TYR A 207 8.25 15.33 8.63
C TYR A 207 9.68 14.98 8.17
N LEU A 208 10.07 15.42 6.97
CA LEU A 208 11.39 15.08 6.40
C LEU A 208 12.55 15.61 7.26
N THR A 209 12.44 16.84 7.75
CA THR A 209 13.41 17.47 8.67
C THR A 209 13.55 16.64 9.96
N GLY A 210 12.43 16.13 10.48
CA GLY A 210 12.43 15.27 11.67
C GLY A 210 13.12 13.92 11.45
N GLU A 211 13.00 13.33 10.27
CA GLU A 211 13.64 12.05 9.96
C GLU A 211 15.13 12.24 9.58
N ILE A 212 15.48 13.27 8.81
CA ILE A 212 16.88 13.55 8.42
C ILE A 212 17.77 13.98 9.60
N SER A 213 17.21 14.68 10.59
CA SER A 213 17.95 15.09 11.78
C SER A 213 18.44 13.93 12.66
N GLN A 214 17.86 12.74 12.48
CA GLN A 214 18.28 11.52 13.18
C GLN A 214 19.47 10.83 12.49
N MET A 215 19.87 11.28 11.30
CA MET A 215 21.03 10.73 10.61
C MET A 215 22.34 11.15 11.26
N LYS A 216 23.22 10.16 11.46
CA LYS A 216 24.65 10.40 11.66
C LYS A 216 25.26 10.56 10.26
N SER A 217 26.05 11.63 10.06
CA SER A 217 26.52 12.13 8.75
C SER A 217 26.92 11.05 7.73
N GLU A 218 26.60 11.28 6.45
CA GLU A 218 26.89 10.48 5.23
C GLU A 218 26.07 9.18 5.00
N GLN A 219 25.12 8.84 5.85
CA GLN A 219 24.28 7.66 5.64
C GLN A 219 23.07 7.95 4.74
N THR A 220 22.60 6.93 4.01
CA THR A 220 21.31 6.92 3.33
C THR A 220 20.36 6.01 4.11
N LEU A 221 19.23 6.57 4.57
CA LEU A 221 18.22 5.82 5.31
C LEU A 221 17.19 5.20 4.38
N LEU A 222 16.75 3.99 4.73
CA LEU A 222 15.56 3.42 4.12
C LEU A 222 14.32 4.07 4.73
N ALA A 223 13.43 4.64 3.93
CA ALA A 223 12.25 5.33 4.48
C ALA A 223 10.94 4.56 4.32
N THR A 224 10.96 3.36 3.75
CA THR A 224 9.73 2.59 3.50
C THR A 224 9.92 1.11 3.73
N SER A 225 8.84 0.47 4.14
CA SER A 225 8.68 -0.98 4.23
C SER A 225 7.99 -1.59 2.99
N ASP A 226 7.59 -0.77 2.01
CA ASP A 226 6.89 -1.19 0.78
C ASP A 226 7.62 -2.27 -0.02
N VAL A 227 8.95 -2.36 0.10
CA VAL A 227 9.73 -3.43 -0.54
C VAL A 227 9.29 -4.81 -0.05
N LEU A 228 8.93 -4.93 1.23
CA LEU A 228 8.40 -6.16 1.81
C LEU A 228 7.00 -6.44 1.27
N GLU A 229 6.13 -5.42 1.20
CA GLU A 229 4.79 -5.58 0.62
C GLU A 229 4.86 -6.01 -0.86
N SER A 230 5.77 -5.42 -1.62
CA SER A 230 6.03 -5.75 -3.03
C SER A 230 6.51 -7.19 -3.19
N LEU A 231 7.41 -7.63 -2.29
CA LEU A 231 7.91 -9.00 -2.24
C LEU A 231 6.78 -10.00 -1.96
N PHE A 232 5.94 -9.74 -0.96
CA PHE A 232 4.75 -10.55 -0.68
C PHE A 232 3.70 -10.46 -1.81
N GLY A 233 3.63 -9.34 -2.52
CA GLY A 233 2.80 -9.14 -3.71
C GLY A 233 3.19 -10.10 -4.83
N LYS A 234 4.48 -10.15 -5.18
CA LYS A 234 5.02 -11.12 -6.17
C LYS A 234 4.72 -12.56 -5.76
N TYR A 235 4.92 -12.90 -4.49
CA TYR A 235 4.56 -14.21 -3.96
C TYR A 235 3.06 -14.52 -4.12
N LYS A 236 2.17 -13.59 -3.78
CA LYS A 236 0.71 -13.75 -3.94
C LYS A 236 0.33 -13.93 -5.41
N GLN A 237 0.98 -13.21 -6.32
CA GLN A 237 0.77 -13.37 -7.76
C GLN A 237 1.21 -14.77 -8.22
N PHE A 238 2.38 -15.24 -7.80
CA PHE A 238 2.88 -16.57 -8.14
C PHE A 238 1.98 -17.68 -7.59
N SER A 239 1.58 -17.56 -6.31
CA SER A 239 0.73 -18.54 -5.62
C SER A 239 -0.76 -18.46 -5.99
N SER A 240 -1.20 -17.44 -6.74
CA SER A 240 -2.59 -17.28 -7.18
C SER A 240 -3.13 -18.46 -8.00
N ARG A 241 -2.23 -19.23 -8.62
CA ARG A 241 -2.53 -20.46 -9.38
C ARG A 241 -2.88 -21.65 -8.49
N SER A 242 -2.58 -21.58 -7.19
CA SER A 242 -2.91 -22.65 -6.24
C SER A 242 -4.40 -22.63 -5.92
N PRO A 243 -5.09 -23.78 -5.97
CA PRO A 243 -6.52 -23.87 -5.63
C PRO A 243 -6.79 -23.54 -4.16
N PHE A 244 -5.79 -23.68 -3.29
CA PHE A 244 -5.89 -23.30 -1.88
C PHE A 244 -4.97 -22.14 -1.55
N LYS A 245 -5.53 -21.13 -0.90
CA LYS A 245 -4.81 -19.96 -0.35
C LYS A 245 -4.16 -20.34 0.98
N GLN A 246 -3.15 -21.21 0.95
CA GLN A 246 -2.35 -21.62 2.11
C GLN A 246 -0.86 -21.36 1.82
N ILE A 247 -0.12 -20.91 2.83
CA ILE A 247 1.35 -20.86 2.78
C ILE A 247 1.88 -22.31 2.84
N SER A 248 2.65 -22.69 1.83
CA SER A 248 3.26 -24.02 1.69
C SER A 248 4.74 -23.88 1.33
N GLN A 249 5.42 -24.96 0.95
CA GLN A 249 6.79 -24.92 0.42
C GLN A 249 7.01 -23.91 -0.72
N ILE A 250 5.94 -23.55 -1.46
CA ILE A 250 5.95 -22.48 -2.46
C ILE A 250 6.42 -21.15 -1.85
N PHE A 251 6.29 -20.95 -0.54
CA PHE A 251 6.81 -19.77 0.15
C PHE A 251 8.30 -19.53 -0.10
N LEU A 252 9.12 -20.59 -0.26
CA LEU A 252 10.54 -20.44 -0.62
C LEU A 252 10.75 -19.71 -1.95
N SER A 253 9.76 -19.71 -2.85
CA SER A 253 9.81 -18.95 -4.10
C SER A 253 9.88 -17.44 -3.88
N ILE A 254 9.55 -16.95 -2.67
CA ILE A 254 9.68 -15.54 -2.33
C ILE A 254 11.14 -15.08 -2.46
N CYS A 255 12.09 -15.93 -2.07
CA CYS A 255 13.53 -15.65 -2.18
C CYS A 255 13.97 -15.49 -3.64
N LEU A 256 13.32 -16.20 -4.57
CA LEU A 256 13.61 -16.09 -6.00
C LEU A 256 13.25 -14.70 -6.56
N SER A 257 12.39 -13.95 -5.88
CA SER A 257 11.94 -12.63 -6.33
C SER A 257 12.97 -11.51 -6.08
N THR A 258 14.02 -11.79 -5.31
CA THR A 258 15.08 -10.84 -4.92
C THR A 258 16.45 -11.19 -5.49
N MET A 259 16.55 -12.23 -6.33
CA MET A 259 17.82 -12.69 -6.90
C MET A 259 17.77 -12.78 -8.41
N ASN A 260 18.93 -12.66 -9.05
CA ASN A 260 19.07 -13.00 -10.45
C ASN A 260 19.31 -14.51 -10.59
N LEU A 261 18.36 -15.22 -11.18
CA LEU A 261 18.42 -16.67 -11.34
C LEU A 261 19.35 -17.03 -12.51
N THR A 262 20.58 -17.43 -12.19
CA THR A 262 21.57 -17.85 -13.18
C THR A 262 21.65 -19.38 -13.28
N THR A 263 22.11 -19.89 -14.42
CA THR A 263 22.36 -21.34 -14.60
C THR A 263 23.37 -21.88 -13.59
N THR A 264 24.39 -21.11 -13.23
CA THR A 264 25.36 -21.48 -12.20
C THR A 264 24.70 -21.65 -10.83
N LEU A 265 23.87 -20.70 -10.43
CA LEU A 265 23.16 -20.76 -9.14
C LEU A 265 22.20 -21.96 -9.09
N VAL A 266 21.48 -22.23 -10.20
CA VAL A 266 20.59 -23.39 -10.28
C VAL A 266 21.38 -24.70 -10.17
N LYS A 267 22.51 -24.80 -10.86
CA LYS A 267 23.38 -25.98 -10.77
C LYS A 267 23.89 -26.19 -9.35
N GLU A 268 24.44 -25.15 -8.73
CA GLU A 268 24.93 -25.21 -7.35
C GLU A 268 23.83 -25.61 -6.37
N ALA A 269 22.63 -25.04 -6.50
CA ALA A 269 21.49 -25.40 -5.65
C ALA A 269 21.09 -26.88 -5.79
N LEU A 270 21.08 -27.42 -7.02
CA LEU A 270 20.78 -28.82 -7.28
C LEU A 270 21.88 -29.77 -6.79
N GLU A 271 23.13 -29.32 -6.76
CA GLU A 271 24.28 -30.10 -6.27
C GLU A 271 24.41 -30.08 -4.74
N THR A 272 23.92 -29.03 -4.08
CA THR A 272 24.10 -28.80 -2.64
C THR A 272 22.86 -29.08 -1.78
N VAL A 273 21.66 -28.94 -2.35
CA VAL A 273 20.39 -29.11 -1.61
C VAL A 273 19.65 -30.33 -2.13
N ARG A 274 19.47 -31.34 -1.26
CA ARG A 274 18.71 -32.54 -1.63
C ARG A 274 17.22 -32.24 -1.56
N PHE A 275 16.46 -32.79 -2.49
CA PHE A 275 15.00 -32.68 -2.50
C PHE A 275 14.36 -33.17 -1.18
N LEU A 276 14.88 -34.26 -0.61
CA LEU A 276 14.42 -34.82 0.66
C LEU A 276 14.55 -33.81 1.81
N ASP A 277 15.62 -33.02 1.86
CA ASP A 277 15.82 -32.02 2.91
C ASP A 277 14.75 -30.91 2.84
N VAL A 278 14.32 -30.55 1.61
CA VAL A 278 13.27 -29.56 1.38
C VAL A 278 11.90 -30.11 1.78
N GLU A 279 11.61 -31.39 1.51
CA GLU A 279 10.38 -32.04 1.94
C GLU A 279 10.30 -32.17 3.47
N ASP A 280 11.38 -32.60 4.12
CA ASP A 280 11.47 -32.72 5.57
C ASP A 280 11.27 -31.36 6.24
N TRP A 281 11.94 -30.32 5.73
CA TRP A 281 11.74 -28.94 6.18
C TRP A 281 10.28 -28.49 5.99
N ALA A 282 9.68 -28.75 4.83
CA ALA A 282 8.30 -28.36 4.55
C ALA A 282 7.31 -29.05 5.49
N ALA A 283 7.52 -30.34 5.79
CA ALA A 283 6.74 -31.10 6.75
C ALA A 283 6.90 -30.56 8.17
N GLN A 284 8.13 -30.21 8.58
CA GLN A 284 8.39 -29.63 9.90
C GLN A 284 7.75 -28.25 10.08
N VAL A 285 7.82 -27.39 9.06
CA VAL A 285 7.38 -25.99 9.15
C VAL A 285 5.88 -25.83 8.90
N PHE A 286 5.34 -26.50 7.88
CA PHE A 286 3.94 -26.31 7.45
C PHE A 286 3.04 -27.50 7.79
N GLY A 287 3.63 -28.67 8.05
CA GLY A 287 2.88 -29.91 8.22
C GLY A 287 2.12 -30.32 6.97
N GLN A 288 1.06 -31.11 7.17
CA GLN A 288 0.26 -31.65 6.08
C GLN A 288 -0.62 -30.58 5.41
N SER A 289 -0.56 -30.49 4.08
CA SER A 289 -1.33 -29.52 3.28
C SER A 289 -2.84 -29.79 3.32
N MET A 290 -3.66 -28.74 3.15
CA MET A 290 -5.12 -28.87 3.08
C MET A 290 -5.59 -29.76 1.92
N LEU A 291 -4.88 -29.73 0.78
CA LEU A 291 -5.16 -30.61 -0.35
C LEU A 291 -4.87 -32.08 -0.01
N SER A 292 -3.76 -32.37 0.67
CA SER A 292 -3.44 -33.72 1.13
C SER A 292 -4.49 -34.23 2.13
N LYS A 293 -4.88 -33.41 3.12
CA LYS A 293 -5.97 -33.73 4.06
C LYS A 293 -7.28 -34.04 3.35
N ARG A 294 -7.68 -33.21 2.37
CA ARG A 294 -8.90 -33.44 1.57
C ARG A 294 -8.80 -34.71 0.74
N ARG A 295 -7.67 -34.95 0.07
CA ARG A 295 -7.46 -36.17 -0.72
C ARG A 295 -7.61 -37.41 0.15
N ILE A 296 -6.96 -37.46 1.31
CA ILE A 296 -7.05 -38.60 2.25
C ILE A 296 -8.49 -38.78 2.74
N LEU A 297 -9.15 -37.69 3.13
CA LEU A 297 -10.54 -37.75 3.61
C LEU A 297 -11.50 -38.32 2.56
N PHE A 298 -11.35 -37.91 1.29
CA PHE A 298 -12.25 -38.33 0.20
C PHE A 298 -11.79 -39.61 -0.53
N SER A 299 -10.53 -40.03 -0.39
CA SER A 299 -10.06 -41.34 -0.88
C SER A 299 -10.46 -42.46 0.09
N ALA A 300 -10.59 -42.16 1.38
CA ALA A 300 -11.09 -43.11 2.37
C ALA A 300 -12.55 -43.53 2.14
N THR A 301 -13.34 -42.71 1.42
CA THR A 301 -14.74 -43.00 1.10
C THR A 301 -14.94 -43.78 -0.21
N THR A 302 -13.89 -43.96 -1.03
CA THR A 302 -13.98 -44.65 -2.34
C THR A 302 -13.66 -46.14 -2.30
N ASP A 303 -13.13 -46.67 -1.19
CA ASP A 303 -12.87 -48.11 -1.04
C ASP A 303 -14.10 -48.93 -0.56
N ASP A 304 -15.23 -48.27 -0.25
CA ASP A 304 -16.45 -48.92 0.29
C ASP A 304 -17.59 -49.08 -0.73
N THR A 305 -17.33 -48.98 -2.03
CA THR A 305 -18.32 -49.38 -3.06
C THR A 305 -17.86 -50.60 -3.83
N GLU A 306 -17.88 -51.76 -3.17
CA GLU A 306 -18.32 -52.98 -3.83
C GLU A 306 -19.80 -52.78 -4.21
N THR A 307 -20.02 -52.41 -5.47
CA THR A 307 -21.34 -52.43 -6.09
C THR A 307 -21.80 -53.88 -6.23
N ALA A 308 -22.86 -54.23 -5.49
CA ALA A 308 -23.76 -55.33 -5.82
C ALA A 308 -24.57 -55.05 -7.09
#